data_AF-A0A6B0YI39-F1
#
_entry.id   AF-A0A6B0YI39-F1
#
_cell.length_a   1.000
_cell.length_b   1.000
_cell.length_c   1.000
_cell.angle_alpha   90.00
_cell.angle_beta   90.00
_cell.angle_gamma   90.00
#
_symmetry.space_group_name_H-M   'P 1'
#
loop_
_entity.id
_entity.type
_entity.pdbx_description
1 polymer ?
#
loop_
_entity_poly.entity_id
_entity_poly.type
_entity_poly.pdbx_seq_one_letter_code
_entity_poly.pdbx_strand_id
1 'polypeptide(L)'
;MNAKTLKQHYESELEARSRPGGGDKRHGRRMFRAMLKASQALPPCELDAQGSVWVWSDLHLGHDNIIRYTNRPFADSRAMDSALYDNWATTVGCDDEIIFVGDLAMRAAVGPHTWQRIRDGRGAKKRLVIGNHDLTGSGSLRVDGFNEIGAVLFADGDPPLVFTHIPLTRVPDGCVNVHGHTHNEPPRASRHINVSVEQLDYRPVALPRLGALARCLLAGRYPDGATTLERLKAIGS
;
A
#
# COMPACT_ATOMS: atom_id res chain seq x y z
N MET A 1 5.06 19.33 4.80
CA MET A 1 5.36 18.06 5.50
C MET A 1 6.57 17.42 4.82
N ASN A 2 7.28 16.50 5.47
CA ASN A 2 8.37 15.71 4.88
C ASN A 2 8.32 14.27 5.43
N ALA A 3 9.16 13.34 4.96
CA ALA A 3 9.07 11.95 5.41
C ALA A 3 9.32 11.76 6.90
N LYS A 4 10.24 12.54 7.49
CA LYS A 4 10.52 12.46 8.94
C LYS A 4 9.28 12.81 9.76
N THR A 5 8.62 13.90 9.43
CA THR A 5 7.40 14.37 10.13
C THR A 5 6.20 13.46 9.85
N LEU A 6 6.06 12.94 8.63
CA LEU A 6 5.05 11.93 8.30
C LEU A 6 5.24 10.66 9.14
N LYS A 7 6.47 10.17 9.27
CA LYS A 7 6.79 8.98 10.06
C LYS A 7 6.44 9.18 11.53
N GLN A 8 6.81 10.31 12.12
CA GLN A 8 6.47 10.65 13.50
C GLN A 8 4.94 10.71 13.71
N HIS A 9 4.21 11.28 12.77
CA HIS A 9 2.75 11.32 12.78
C HIS A 9 2.15 9.90 12.75
N TYR A 10 2.62 9.05 11.84
CA TYR A 10 2.17 7.67 11.72
C TYR A 10 2.46 6.85 12.99
N GLU A 11 3.65 6.99 13.57
CA GLU A 11 4.05 6.33 14.81
C GLU A 11 3.17 6.74 15.99
N SER A 12 2.79 8.02 16.07
CA SER A 12 1.85 8.51 17.08
C SER A 12 0.47 7.85 16.96
N GLU A 13 -0.05 7.70 15.74
CA GLU A 13 -1.32 6.99 15.52
C GLU A 13 -1.21 5.50 15.88
N LEU A 14 -0.13 4.83 15.49
CA LEU A 14 0.12 3.43 15.84
C LEU A 14 0.22 3.24 17.37
N GLU A 15 0.92 4.15 18.05
CA GLU A 15 1.02 4.13 19.50
C GLU A 15 -0.35 4.28 20.16
N ALA A 16 -1.16 5.26 19.74
CA ALA A 16 -2.49 5.49 20.28
C ALA A 16 -3.38 4.23 20.13
N ARG A 17 -3.37 3.58 18.96
CA ARG A 17 -4.17 2.38 18.66
C ARG A 17 -3.64 1.11 19.33
N SER A 18 -2.38 1.12 19.76
CA SER A 18 -1.78 0.00 20.49
C SER A 18 -2.20 -0.09 21.95
N ARG A 19 -2.69 1.00 22.54
CA ARG A 19 -3.00 1.13 23.97
C ARG A 19 -4.31 0.43 24.36
N PRO A 20 -4.43 -0.10 25.60
CA PRO A 20 -5.71 -0.53 26.14
C PRO A 20 -6.71 0.64 26.17
N GLY A 21 -7.95 0.42 25.73
CA GLY A 21 -9.00 1.44 25.73
C GLY A 21 -9.11 2.30 24.46
N GLY A 22 -8.16 2.18 23.51
CA GLY A 22 -8.17 2.92 22.23
C GLY A 22 -9.17 2.44 21.17
N GLY A 23 -10.32 1.89 21.56
CA GLY A 23 -11.35 1.38 20.64
C GLY A 23 -11.05 0.03 19.95
N ASP A 24 -9.77 -0.29 19.73
CA ASP A 24 -9.38 -1.51 18.99
C ASP A 24 -9.39 -2.79 19.84
N LYS A 25 -9.77 -3.92 19.22
CA LYS A 25 -9.75 -5.26 19.83
C LYS A 25 -8.31 -5.69 20.14
N ARG A 26 -8.13 -6.59 21.13
CA ARG A 26 -6.81 -7.09 21.58
C ARG A 26 -5.91 -7.58 20.44
N HIS A 27 -6.47 -8.25 19.44
CA HIS A 27 -5.72 -8.72 18.27
C HIS A 27 -5.16 -7.55 17.43
N GLY A 28 -5.96 -6.52 17.16
CA GLY A 28 -5.53 -5.29 16.50
C GLY A 28 -4.42 -4.58 17.26
N ARG A 29 -4.49 -4.52 18.59
CA ARG A 29 -3.43 -3.90 19.41
C ARG A 29 -2.06 -4.58 19.24
N ARG A 30 -2.01 -5.90 19.06
CA ARG A 30 -0.73 -6.59 18.80
C ARG A 30 -0.16 -6.21 17.43
N MET A 31 -1.03 -6.09 16.43
CA MET A 31 -0.66 -5.65 15.09
C MET A 31 -0.05 -4.25 15.12
N PHE A 32 -0.70 -3.27 15.77
CA PHE A 32 -0.17 -1.90 15.87
C PHE A 32 1.17 -1.84 16.61
N ARG A 33 1.38 -2.65 17.66
CA ARG A 33 2.69 -2.75 18.33
C ARG A 33 3.78 -3.29 17.42
N ALA A 34 3.48 -4.29 16.59
CA ALA A 34 4.42 -4.84 15.64
C ALA A 34 4.78 -3.79 14.57
N MET A 35 3.79 -3.10 14.02
CA MET A 35 3.98 -1.99 13.08
C MET A 35 4.79 -0.84 13.67
N LEU A 36 4.49 -0.41 14.90
CA LEU A 36 5.21 0.66 15.57
C LEU A 36 6.69 0.31 15.75
N LYS A 37 6.97 -0.90 16.24
CA LYS A 37 8.34 -1.38 16.42
C LYS A 37 9.09 -1.46 15.09
N ALA A 38 8.45 -1.93 14.01
CA ALA A 38 9.05 -1.96 12.69
C ALA A 38 9.31 -0.55 12.15
N SER A 39 8.35 0.36 12.28
CA SER A 39 8.50 1.77 11.90
C SER A 39 9.68 2.42 12.61
N GLN A 40 9.81 2.24 13.92
CA GLN A 40 10.93 2.80 14.70
C GLN A 40 12.31 2.32 14.22
N ALA A 41 12.39 1.10 13.68
CA ALA A 41 13.63 0.51 13.16
C ALA A 41 13.94 0.87 11.69
N LEU A 42 12.93 1.31 10.92
CA LEU A 42 13.09 1.67 9.52
C LEU A 42 13.38 3.18 9.37
N PRO A 43 14.10 3.60 8.32
CA PRO A 43 14.29 5.01 8.02
C PRO A 43 12.99 5.65 7.51
N PRO A 44 12.86 6.99 7.59
CA PRO A 44 11.86 7.72 6.80
C PRO A 44 12.21 7.58 5.30
N CYS A 45 11.19 7.42 4.45
CA CYS A 45 11.37 7.31 3.00
C CYS A 45 10.71 8.46 2.26
N GLU A 46 11.44 9.06 1.32
CA GLU A 46 10.94 10.06 0.37
C GLU A 46 11.04 9.50 -1.05
N LEU A 47 10.06 9.85 -1.88
CA LEU A 47 10.06 9.43 -3.28
C LEU A 47 10.99 10.35 -4.08
N ASP A 48 12.08 9.77 -4.59
CA ASP A 48 13.09 10.40 -5.45
C ASP A 48 13.06 9.83 -6.88
N ALA A 49 11.86 9.77 -7.46
CA ALA A 49 11.64 9.06 -8.71
C ALA A 49 12.31 9.73 -9.93
N GLN A 50 12.96 8.93 -10.76
CA GLN A 50 13.67 9.37 -11.98
C GLN A 50 12.95 8.92 -13.27
N GLY A 51 11.84 8.19 -13.15
CA GLY A 51 11.08 7.64 -14.27
C GLY A 51 9.59 7.46 -13.96
N SER A 52 8.92 6.60 -14.72
CA SER A 52 7.51 6.28 -14.48
C SER A 52 7.35 5.47 -13.19
N VAL A 53 6.44 5.91 -12.32
CA VAL A 53 6.18 5.28 -11.04
C VAL A 53 4.82 4.63 -11.03
N TRP A 54 4.80 3.35 -10.64
CA TRP A 54 3.59 2.56 -10.44
C TRP A 54 3.35 2.30 -8.97
N VAL A 55 2.08 2.17 -8.59
CA VAL A 55 1.66 1.96 -7.20
C VAL A 55 0.71 0.77 -7.15
N TRP A 56 0.89 -0.09 -6.15
CA TRP A 56 0.02 -1.24 -5.93
C TRP A 56 0.05 -1.70 -4.47
N SER A 57 -0.91 -2.51 -4.03
CA SER A 57 -1.00 -2.94 -2.63
C SER A 57 -1.76 -4.24 -2.46
N ASP A 58 -1.56 -4.93 -1.33
CA ASP A 58 -2.37 -6.06 -0.88
C ASP A 58 -2.35 -7.26 -1.83
N LEU A 59 -1.18 -7.58 -2.41
CA LEU A 59 -1.07 -8.72 -3.32
C LEU A 59 -1.48 -10.02 -2.62
N HIS A 60 -1.12 -10.17 -1.33
CA HIS A 60 -1.41 -11.37 -0.55
C HIS A 60 -1.06 -12.67 -1.29
N LEU A 61 0.13 -12.73 -1.87
CA LEU A 61 0.61 -13.91 -2.57
C LEU A 61 0.49 -15.16 -1.67
N GLY A 62 0.01 -16.26 -2.24
CA GLY A 62 -0.22 -17.52 -1.53
C GLY A 62 -1.29 -17.49 -0.43
N HIS A 63 -2.29 -16.59 -0.51
CA HIS A 63 -3.34 -16.47 0.51
C HIS A 63 -4.71 -16.97 0.03
N ASP A 64 -5.01 -18.26 0.11
CA ASP A 64 -6.31 -18.78 -0.37
C ASP A 64 -7.53 -18.14 0.32
N ASN A 65 -7.41 -17.79 1.60
CA ASN A 65 -8.52 -17.19 2.35
C ASN A 65 -8.85 -15.75 1.88
N ILE A 66 -7.89 -15.00 1.31
CA ILE A 66 -8.17 -13.63 0.84
C ILE A 66 -9.17 -13.62 -0.30
N ILE A 67 -9.13 -14.66 -1.13
CA ILE A 67 -10.01 -14.83 -2.29
C ILE A 67 -11.46 -14.81 -1.82
N ARG A 68 -11.80 -15.62 -0.82
CA ARG A 68 -13.16 -15.67 -0.26
C ARG A 68 -13.49 -14.41 0.54
N TYR A 69 -12.54 -13.90 1.32
CA TYR A 69 -12.75 -12.74 2.19
C TYR A 69 -13.08 -11.47 1.39
N THR A 70 -12.43 -11.28 0.25
CA THR A 70 -12.56 -10.09 -0.59
C THR A 70 -13.25 -10.37 -1.93
N ASN A 71 -13.82 -11.57 -2.10
CA ASN A 71 -14.46 -11.99 -3.35
C ASN A 71 -13.56 -11.80 -4.59
N ARG A 72 -12.27 -12.15 -4.48
CA ARG A 72 -11.37 -12.08 -5.65
C ARG A 72 -11.80 -13.12 -6.69
N PRO A 73 -11.73 -12.80 -7.99
CA PRO A 73 -12.22 -13.67 -9.06
C PRO A 73 -11.21 -14.77 -9.45
N PHE A 74 -10.64 -15.47 -8.47
CA PHE A 74 -9.64 -16.52 -8.70
C PHE A 74 -10.07 -17.83 -8.04
N ALA A 75 -9.76 -18.96 -8.68
CA ALA A 75 -10.10 -20.27 -8.15
C ALA A 75 -9.30 -20.62 -6.88
N ASP A 76 -8.02 -20.26 -6.87
CA ASP A 76 -7.08 -20.51 -5.77
C ASP A 76 -5.92 -19.48 -5.80
N SER A 77 -5.08 -19.53 -4.77
CA SER A 77 -3.94 -18.61 -4.64
C SER A 77 -2.90 -18.78 -5.75
N ARG A 78 -2.75 -19.96 -6.35
CA ARG A 78 -1.81 -20.15 -7.47
C ARG A 78 -2.29 -19.42 -8.72
N ALA A 79 -3.58 -19.53 -9.05
CA ALA A 79 -4.19 -18.81 -10.16
C ALA A 79 -4.14 -17.29 -9.95
N MET A 80 -4.44 -16.84 -8.73
CA MET A 80 -4.32 -15.44 -8.33
C MET A 80 -2.89 -14.92 -8.48
N ASP A 81 -1.91 -15.61 -7.89
CA ASP A 81 -0.51 -15.21 -7.93
C ASP A 81 -0.04 -15.08 -9.39
N SER A 82 -0.36 -16.05 -10.24
CA SER A 82 -0.01 -15.99 -11.68
C SER A 82 -0.58 -14.73 -12.34
N ALA A 83 -1.88 -14.48 -12.18
CA ALA A 83 -2.53 -13.31 -12.77
C ALA A 83 -1.94 -11.99 -12.25
N LEU A 84 -1.61 -11.91 -10.96
CA LEU A 84 -0.98 -10.72 -10.37
C LEU A 84 0.42 -10.48 -10.96
N TYR A 85 1.24 -11.52 -11.12
CA TYR A 85 2.55 -11.41 -11.75
C TYR A 85 2.44 -11.04 -13.24
N ASP A 86 1.49 -11.61 -13.97
CA ASP A 86 1.26 -11.28 -15.39
C ASP A 86 0.78 -9.82 -15.56
N ASN A 87 -0.12 -9.37 -14.69
CA ASN A 87 -0.57 -7.99 -14.64
C ASN A 87 0.58 -7.03 -14.32
N TRP A 88 1.44 -7.38 -13.35
CA TRP A 88 2.63 -6.60 -13.05
C TRP A 88 3.58 -6.54 -14.25
N ALA A 89 3.91 -7.69 -14.84
CA ALA A 89 4.82 -7.78 -15.96
C ALA A 89 4.31 -7.09 -17.24
N THR A 90 2.99 -7.01 -17.43
CA THR A 90 2.40 -6.32 -18.61
C THR A 90 2.21 -4.83 -18.40
N THR A 91 2.25 -4.35 -17.15
CA THR A 91 1.96 -2.95 -16.82
C THR A 91 3.23 -2.14 -16.55
N VAL A 92 4.19 -2.71 -15.82
CA VAL A 92 5.41 -2.01 -15.39
C VAL A 92 6.54 -2.29 -16.38
N GLY A 93 7.23 -1.26 -16.85
CA GLY A 93 8.42 -1.37 -17.68
C GLY A 93 9.65 -1.85 -16.91
N CYS A 94 10.70 -2.23 -17.62
CA CYS A 94 11.96 -2.65 -16.98
C CYS A 94 12.67 -1.47 -16.28
N ASP A 95 12.59 -0.27 -16.84
CA ASP A 95 13.23 0.95 -16.33
C ASP A 95 12.34 1.75 -15.36
N ASP A 96 11.12 1.27 -15.11
CA ASP A 96 10.15 1.93 -14.25
C ASP A 96 10.46 1.70 -12.76
N GLU A 97 9.77 2.46 -11.91
CA GLU A 97 9.76 2.24 -10.48
C GLU A 97 8.39 1.71 -10.04
N ILE A 98 8.36 0.85 -9.04
CA ILE A 98 7.10 0.39 -8.43
C ILE A 98 7.15 0.51 -6.91
N ILE A 99 6.08 1.05 -6.35
CA ILE A 99 5.81 1.17 -4.92
C ILE A 99 4.73 0.15 -4.57
N PHE A 100 5.07 -0.78 -3.67
CA PHE A 100 4.10 -1.66 -3.04
C PHE A 100 3.71 -1.09 -1.68
N VAL A 101 2.41 -0.92 -1.43
CA VAL A 101 1.86 -0.31 -0.22
C VAL A 101 1.39 -1.39 0.77
N GLY A 102 2.22 -2.42 0.93
CA GLY A 102 2.12 -3.42 2.00
C GLY A 102 1.37 -4.70 1.64
N ASP A 103 1.48 -5.67 2.54
CA ASP A 103 0.82 -6.98 2.54
C ASP A 103 1.07 -7.79 1.26
N LEU A 104 2.36 -8.08 1.03
CA LEU A 104 2.83 -8.70 -0.20
C LEU A 104 2.51 -10.19 -0.28
N ALA A 105 2.84 -10.94 0.77
CA ALA A 105 2.68 -12.40 0.77
C ALA A 105 2.24 -12.92 2.12
N MET A 106 1.40 -13.95 2.11
CA MET A 106 1.06 -14.68 3.32
C MET A 106 2.05 -15.79 3.61
N ARG A 107 2.08 -16.25 4.87
CA ARG A 107 3.02 -17.24 5.40
C ARG A 107 3.27 -18.45 4.48
N ALA A 108 2.26 -18.92 3.76
CA ALA A 108 2.39 -20.05 2.83
C ALA A 108 3.30 -19.74 1.61
N ALA A 109 3.35 -18.49 1.17
CA ALA A 109 4.23 -18.01 0.11
C ALA A 109 5.47 -17.25 0.63
N VAL A 110 5.67 -17.09 1.94
CA VAL A 110 6.90 -16.47 2.46
C VAL A 110 8.06 -17.45 2.29
N GLY A 111 8.96 -17.18 1.34
CA GLY A 111 10.14 -18.01 1.10
C GLY A 111 11.02 -17.53 -0.05
N PRO A 112 12.20 -18.15 -0.24
CA PRO A 112 13.21 -17.69 -1.19
C PRO A 112 12.71 -17.59 -2.64
N HIS A 113 11.84 -18.51 -3.08
CA HIS A 113 11.27 -18.47 -4.44
C HIS A 113 10.40 -17.24 -4.68
N THR A 114 9.52 -16.90 -3.74
CA THR A 114 8.65 -15.71 -3.86
C THR A 114 9.49 -14.44 -3.91
N TRP A 115 10.50 -14.32 -3.03
CA TRP A 115 11.37 -13.14 -3.00
C TRP A 115 12.29 -13.05 -4.20
N GLN A 116 12.75 -14.19 -4.74
CA GLN A 116 13.42 -14.21 -6.02
C GLN A 116 12.51 -13.71 -7.14
N ARG A 117 11.26 -14.18 -7.22
CA ARG A 117 10.30 -13.67 -8.22
C ARG A 117 10.00 -12.18 -8.06
N ILE A 118 9.94 -11.66 -6.84
CA ILE A 118 9.81 -10.21 -6.59
C ILE A 118 11.06 -9.46 -7.07
N ARG A 119 12.27 -9.95 -6.76
CA ARG A 119 13.53 -9.35 -7.24
C ARG A 119 13.59 -9.28 -8.76
N ASP A 120 13.31 -10.41 -9.40
CA ASP A 120 13.44 -10.62 -10.84
C ASP A 120 12.26 -10.01 -11.63
N GLY A 121 11.18 -9.62 -10.93
CA GLY A 121 10.03 -8.94 -11.51
C GLY A 121 10.39 -7.57 -12.11
N ARG A 122 9.50 -7.01 -12.92
CA ARG A 122 9.74 -5.73 -13.61
C ARG A 122 9.83 -4.53 -12.66
N GLY A 123 10.47 -3.47 -13.14
CA GLY A 123 10.79 -2.28 -12.38
C GLY A 123 12.22 -2.30 -11.85
N ALA A 124 13.02 -1.33 -12.31
CA ALA A 124 14.41 -1.12 -11.93
C ALA A 124 14.56 -0.77 -10.44
N LYS A 125 13.55 -0.08 -9.88
CA LYS A 125 13.49 0.25 -8.45
C LYS A 125 12.15 -0.22 -7.86
N LYS A 126 12.24 -1.05 -6.83
CA LYS A 126 11.10 -1.59 -6.07
C LYS A 126 11.14 -1.06 -4.66
N ARG A 127 10.11 -0.34 -4.24
CA ARG A 127 9.95 0.16 -2.87
C ARG A 127 8.79 -0.54 -2.17
N LEU A 128 8.95 -0.79 -0.88
CA LEU A 128 7.90 -1.32 -0.02
C LEU A 128 7.58 -0.34 1.10
N VAL A 129 6.32 0.07 1.18
CA VAL A 129 5.72 0.63 2.40
C VAL A 129 5.08 -0.54 3.14
N ILE A 130 5.70 -0.98 4.24
CA ILE A 130 5.34 -2.24 4.89
C ILE A 130 3.89 -2.26 5.38
N GLY A 131 3.24 -3.40 5.20
CA GLY A 131 1.96 -3.75 5.82
C GLY A 131 2.12 -4.66 7.02
N ASN A 132 1.01 -4.94 7.70
CA ASN A 132 1.05 -5.74 8.92
C ASN A 132 1.31 -7.24 8.67
N HIS A 133 0.94 -7.76 7.49
CA HIS A 133 1.24 -9.14 7.10
C HIS A 133 2.68 -9.31 6.60
N ASP A 134 3.38 -8.22 6.29
CA ASP A 134 4.82 -8.22 5.99
C ASP A 134 5.69 -8.42 7.24
N LEU A 135 5.07 -8.44 8.43
CA LEU A 135 5.75 -8.56 9.72
C LEU A 135 5.45 -9.88 10.43
N THR A 136 6.41 -10.32 11.25
CA THR A 136 6.12 -11.22 12.36
C THR A 136 5.28 -10.49 13.41
N GLY A 137 4.58 -11.25 14.25
CA GLY A 137 3.89 -10.66 15.40
C GLY A 137 4.81 -10.05 16.47
N SER A 138 6.14 -10.06 16.28
CA SER A 138 7.15 -9.38 17.09
C SER A 138 7.75 -8.14 16.39
N GLY A 139 7.23 -7.76 15.21
CA GLY A 139 7.66 -6.60 14.43
C GLY A 139 8.89 -6.82 13.54
N SER A 140 9.29 -8.07 13.30
CA SER A 140 10.42 -8.37 12.39
C SER A 140 9.91 -8.51 10.96
N LEU A 141 10.66 -8.02 9.97
CA LEU A 141 10.30 -8.17 8.55
C LEU A 141 10.25 -9.64 8.13
N ARG A 142 9.30 -9.97 7.26
CA ARG A 142 9.15 -11.27 6.57
C ARG A 142 9.32 -11.16 5.05
N VAL A 143 9.76 -10.00 4.58
CA VAL A 143 9.83 -9.59 3.17
C VAL A 143 11.27 -9.37 2.76
N ASP A 144 11.53 -9.53 1.47
CA ASP A 144 12.84 -9.35 0.84
C ASP A 144 12.63 -9.01 -0.65
N GLY A 145 13.67 -8.50 -1.31
CA GLY A 145 13.68 -8.21 -2.74
C GLY A 145 13.34 -6.78 -3.14
N PHE A 146 13.46 -5.83 -2.20
CA PHE A 146 13.18 -4.41 -2.41
C PHE A 146 14.45 -3.59 -2.29
N ASN A 147 14.56 -2.53 -3.11
CA ASN A 147 15.65 -1.57 -3.01
C ASN A 147 15.51 -0.70 -1.76
N GLU A 148 14.28 -0.35 -1.38
CA GLU A 148 13.98 0.45 -0.20
C GLU A 148 12.74 -0.11 0.52
N ILE A 149 12.80 -0.09 1.86
CA ILE A 149 11.71 -0.52 2.72
C ILE A 149 11.50 0.56 3.80
N GLY A 150 10.26 1.03 3.91
CA GLY A 150 9.84 2.02 4.91
C GLY A 150 8.49 1.66 5.51
N ALA A 151 8.16 2.26 6.67
CA ALA A 151 6.80 2.16 7.22
C ALA A 151 5.85 3.22 6.64
N VAL A 152 6.41 4.27 6.07
CA VAL A 152 5.73 5.34 5.35
C VAL A 152 6.57 5.74 4.16
N LEU A 153 5.95 6.32 3.13
CA LEU A 153 6.65 7.01 2.05
C LEU A 153 5.99 8.37 1.82
N PHE A 154 6.79 9.42 1.73
CA PHE A 154 6.34 10.77 1.37
C PHE A 154 6.70 11.03 -0.09
N ALA A 155 5.72 11.35 -0.93
CA ALA A 155 5.98 11.86 -2.27
C ALA A 155 5.61 13.34 -2.29
N ASP A 156 6.62 14.18 -2.52
CA ASP A 156 6.39 15.60 -2.75
C ASP A 156 5.68 15.81 -4.09
N GLY A 157 5.05 16.97 -4.25
CA GLY A 157 4.28 17.30 -5.44
C GLY A 157 3.06 18.18 -5.13
N ASP A 158 2.18 18.35 -6.13
CA ASP A 158 0.97 19.16 -6.01
C ASP A 158 -0.31 18.35 -6.35
N PRO A 159 -1.01 17.80 -5.33
CA PRO A 159 -0.67 17.87 -3.91
C PRO A 159 0.35 16.80 -3.48
N PRO A 160 0.98 16.95 -2.30
CA PRO A 160 1.79 15.90 -1.71
C PRO A 160 0.96 14.65 -1.40
N LEU A 161 1.53 13.48 -1.68
CA LEU A 161 0.95 12.18 -1.37
C LEU A 161 1.69 11.53 -0.20
N VAL A 162 0.93 10.97 0.73
CA VAL A 162 1.46 10.21 1.87
C VAL A 162 1.04 8.76 1.78
N PHE A 163 2.00 7.86 1.76
CA PHE A 163 1.77 6.43 1.62
C PHE A 163 1.91 5.73 2.96
N THR A 164 0.85 5.03 3.37
CA THR A 164 0.82 4.16 4.54
C THR A 164 -0.02 2.94 4.21
N HIS A 165 0.42 1.74 4.59
CA HIS A 165 -0.42 0.55 4.33
C HIS A 165 -1.74 0.64 5.10
N ILE A 166 -1.66 0.80 6.42
CA ILE A 166 -2.83 1.08 7.26
C ILE A 166 -3.22 2.55 7.05
N PRO A 167 -4.48 2.86 6.71
CA PRO A 167 -4.91 4.24 6.47
C PRO A 167 -4.71 5.11 7.71
N LEU A 168 -4.30 6.36 7.48
CA LEU A 168 -4.23 7.38 8.52
C LEU A 168 -5.63 7.77 8.97
N THR A 169 -5.80 7.94 10.27
CA THR A 169 -7.02 8.46 10.88
C THR A 169 -7.14 9.95 10.60
N ARG A 170 -6.04 10.70 10.76
CA ARG A 170 -5.96 12.11 10.43
C ARG A 170 -4.91 12.31 9.33
N VAL A 171 -5.39 12.55 8.12
CA VAL A 171 -4.52 12.92 7.00
C VAL A 171 -3.95 14.32 7.25
N PRO A 172 -2.62 14.52 7.17
CA PRO A 172 -1.99 15.83 7.29
C PRO A 172 -2.59 16.87 6.34
N ASP A 173 -2.66 18.13 6.75
CA ASP A 173 -3.30 19.18 5.95
C ASP A 173 -2.60 19.35 4.59
N GLY A 174 -3.40 19.57 3.55
CA GLY A 174 -2.92 19.67 2.16
C GLY A 174 -2.44 18.35 1.54
N CYS A 175 -2.39 17.24 2.29
CA CYS A 175 -1.99 15.93 1.78
C CYS A 175 -3.20 15.03 1.46
N VAL A 176 -2.96 14.01 0.64
CA VAL A 176 -3.87 12.88 0.41
C VAL A 176 -3.17 11.57 0.78
N ASN A 177 -3.83 10.69 1.52
CA ASN A 177 -3.29 9.41 1.94
C ASN A 177 -3.59 8.32 0.91
N VAL A 178 -2.54 7.75 0.31
CA VAL A 178 -2.61 6.56 -0.53
C VAL A 178 -2.34 5.35 0.36
N HIS A 179 -3.26 4.40 0.37
CA HIS A 179 -3.21 3.27 1.32
C HIS A 179 -3.70 1.96 0.73
N GLY A 180 -3.44 0.88 1.45
CA GLY A 180 -3.98 -0.45 1.19
C GLY A 180 -4.90 -0.89 2.33
N HIS A 181 -4.75 -2.13 2.79
CA HIS A 181 -5.28 -2.72 4.02
C HIS A 181 -6.80 -2.91 4.08
N THR A 182 -7.57 -2.02 3.46
CA THR A 182 -9.03 -2.01 3.54
C THR A 182 -9.69 -2.74 2.37
N HIS A 183 -8.92 -3.26 1.40
CA HIS A 183 -9.39 -4.09 0.29
C HIS A 183 -10.57 -3.44 -0.47
N ASN A 184 -11.74 -4.10 -0.50
CA ASN A 184 -12.95 -3.61 -1.14
C ASN A 184 -13.60 -2.43 -0.44
N GLU A 185 -13.24 -2.14 0.82
CA GLU A 185 -13.89 -1.04 1.52
C GLU A 185 -13.57 0.28 0.82
N PRO A 186 -14.60 1.10 0.54
CA PRO A 186 -14.38 2.43 0.02
C PRO A 186 -13.59 3.26 1.05
N PRO A 187 -12.83 4.28 0.61
CA PRO A 187 -12.06 5.09 1.52
C PRO A 187 -12.98 5.72 2.58
N ARG A 188 -12.61 5.56 3.85
CA ARG A 188 -13.43 5.95 5.01
C ARG A 188 -13.58 7.47 5.18
N ALA A 189 -12.78 8.26 4.47
CA ALA A 189 -12.81 9.71 4.50
C ALA A 189 -12.40 10.32 3.14
N SER A 190 -12.61 11.62 3.03
CA SER A 190 -12.53 12.39 1.78
C SER A 190 -11.12 12.45 1.15
N ARG A 191 -10.05 12.27 1.92
CA ARG A 191 -8.66 12.45 1.48
C ARG A 191 -7.86 11.16 1.45
N HIS A 192 -8.53 10.08 1.07
CA HIS A 192 -7.96 8.73 0.99
C HIS A 192 -8.14 8.13 -0.39
N ILE A 193 -7.10 7.45 -0.87
CA ILE A 193 -7.12 6.67 -2.09
C ILE A 193 -6.64 5.26 -1.76
N ASN A 194 -7.54 4.29 -1.93
CA ASN A 194 -7.25 2.88 -1.68
C ASN A 194 -6.66 2.24 -2.96
N VAL A 195 -5.46 1.69 -2.87
CA VAL A 195 -4.72 1.06 -3.97
C VAL A 195 -4.55 -0.45 -3.78
N SER A 196 -5.33 -1.08 -2.90
CA SER A 196 -5.45 -2.54 -2.84
C SER A 196 -5.81 -3.10 -4.22
N VAL A 197 -5.33 -4.30 -4.54
CA VAL A 197 -5.51 -4.92 -5.87
C VAL A 197 -6.96 -4.92 -6.34
N GLU A 198 -7.93 -5.07 -5.44
CA GLU A 198 -9.36 -5.10 -5.74
C GLU A 198 -9.91 -3.75 -6.23
N GLN A 199 -9.25 -2.64 -5.85
CA GLN A 199 -9.64 -1.28 -6.23
C GLN A 199 -9.17 -0.89 -7.63
N LEU A 200 -8.26 -1.68 -8.22
CA LEU A 200 -7.50 -1.34 -9.42
C LEU A 200 -7.60 -2.41 -10.51
N ASP A 201 -8.63 -3.27 -10.44
CA ASP A 201 -8.80 -4.40 -11.37
C ASP A 201 -7.53 -5.26 -11.46
N TYR A 202 -6.89 -5.47 -10.29
CA TYR A 202 -5.70 -6.28 -10.11
C TYR A 202 -4.50 -5.84 -10.96
N ARG A 203 -4.38 -4.55 -11.28
CA ARG A 203 -3.23 -3.96 -11.99
C ARG A 203 -2.60 -2.80 -11.23
N PRO A 204 -1.26 -2.63 -11.32
CA PRO A 204 -0.62 -1.42 -10.81
C PRO A 204 -1.19 -0.16 -11.48
N VAL A 205 -1.22 0.95 -10.74
CA VAL A 205 -1.69 2.25 -11.23
C VAL A 205 -0.56 3.27 -11.27
N ALA A 206 -0.51 4.07 -12.33
CA ALA A 206 0.51 5.10 -12.47
C ALA A 206 0.31 6.23 -11.45
N LEU A 207 1.39 6.65 -10.79
CA LEU A 207 1.40 7.71 -9.78
C LEU A 207 0.74 9.03 -10.24
N PRO A 208 0.94 9.51 -11.49
CA PRO A 208 0.28 10.73 -11.96
C PRO A 208 -1.25 10.66 -11.94
N ARG A 209 -1.84 9.48 -12.17
CA ARG A 209 -3.30 9.27 -12.09
C ARG A 209 -3.80 9.43 -10.66
N LEU A 210 -3.05 8.91 -9.69
CA LEU A 210 -3.34 9.13 -8.27
C LEU A 210 -3.24 10.61 -7.88
N GLY A 211 -2.24 11.33 -8.41
CA GLY A 211 -2.11 12.78 -8.22
C GLY A 211 -3.30 13.57 -8.78
N ALA A 212 -3.82 13.18 -9.96
CA ALA A 212 -5.02 13.79 -10.54
C ALA A 212 -6.27 13.58 -9.67
N LEU A 213 -6.46 12.37 -9.15
CA LEU A 213 -7.52 12.09 -8.19
C LEU A 213 -7.34 12.90 -6.91
N ALA A 214 -6.12 12.94 -6.35
CA ALA A 214 -5.81 13.69 -5.15
C ALA A 214 -6.14 15.19 -5.28
N ARG A 215 -5.86 15.82 -6.43
CA ARG A 215 -6.26 17.21 -6.72
C ARG A 215 -7.78 17.40 -6.65
N CYS A 216 -8.56 16.45 -7.16
CA CYS A 216 -10.01 16.51 -7.05
C CYS A 216 -10.47 16.47 -5.59
N LEU A 217 -9.92 15.54 -4.81
CA LEU A 217 -10.29 15.35 -3.40
C LEU A 217 -10.01 16.58 -2.53
N LEU A 218 -8.86 17.24 -2.75
CA LEU A 218 -8.53 18.47 -2.03
C LEU A 218 -9.37 19.67 -2.48
N ALA A 219 -9.85 19.68 -3.73
CA ALA A 219 -10.79 20.67 -4.22
C ALA A 219 -12.25 20.42 -3.77
N GLY A 220 -12.48 19.43 -2.89
CA GLY A 220 -13.82 19.06 -2.44
C GLY A 220 -14.66 18.37 -3.52
N ARG A 221 -14.03 17.87 -4.60
CA ARG A 221 -14.67 17.12 -5.67
C ARG A 221 -14.45 15.63 -5.43
N TYR A 222 -15.54 14.87 -5.33
CA TYR A 222 -15.52 13.43 -5.10
C TYR A 222 -16.05 12.72 -6.34
N PRO A 223 -15.16 12.25 -7.24
CA PRO A 223 -15.60 11.56 -8.45
C PRO A 223 -16.41 10.31 -8.10
N ASP A 224 -17.44 10.04 -8.91
CA ASP A 224 -18.28 8.85 -8.77
C ASP A 224 -17.49 7.57 -9.02
N GLY A 225 -17.88 6.48 -8.35
CA GLY A 225 -17.26 5.17 -8.48
C GLY A 225 -17.13 4.46 -7.13
N ALA A 226 -17.43 3.16 -7.12
CA ALA A 226 -17.24 2.30 -5.97
C ALA A 226 -15.77 1.92 -5.77
N THR A 227 -14.98 1.91 -6.85
CA THR A 227 -13.55 1.59 -6.83
C THR A 227 -12.67 2.79 -7.17
N THR A 228 -11.39 2.76 -6.76
CA THR A 228 -10.40 3.75 -7.21
C THR A 228 -10.31 3.80 -8.73
N LEU A 229 -10.35 2.66 -9.43
CA LEU A 229 -10.31 2.64 -10.89
C LEU A 229 -11.50 3.36 -11.53
N GLU A 230 -12.72 3.17 -11.02
CA GLU A 230 -13.92 3.87 -11.52
C GLU A 230 -13.80 5.38 -11.30
N ARG A 231 -13.31 5.80 -10.13
CA ARG A 231 -13.09 7.22 -9.80
C ARG A 231 -12.03 7.85 -10.70
N LEU A 232 -10.98 7.10 -11.06
CA LEU A 232 -9.98 7.54 -12.03
C LEU A 232 -10.57 7.69 -13.43
N LYS A 233 -11.41 6.74 -13.87
CA LYS A 233 -12.14 6.83 -15.15
C LYS A 233 -13.07 8.05 -15.18
N ALA A 234 -13.77 8.34 -14.07
CA ALA A 234 -14.70 9.46 -13.97
C ALA A 234 -14.04 10.84 -14.16
N ILE A 235 -12.73 10.97 -13.87
CA ILE A 235 -11.98 12.21 -14.08
C ILE A 235 -11.17 12.23 -15.39
N GLY A 236 -11.34 11.22 -16.25
CA GLY A 236 -10.62 11.11 -17.53
C GLY A 236 -9.12 10.89 -17.38
N SER A 237 -8.66 10.44 -16.21
CA SER A 237 -7.24 10.18 -15.93
C SER A 237 -6.88 8.72 -16.10
#